data_AF-A0A7C6HN70-F1
#
_entry.id   AF-A0A7C6HN70-F1
#
_cell.length_a   1.000
_cell.length_b   1.000
_cell.length_c   1.000
_cell.angle_alpha   90.00
_cell.angle_beta   90.00
_cell.angle_gamma   90.00
#
_symmetry.space_group_name_H-M   'P 1'
#
loop_
_entity.id
_entity.type
_entity.pdbx_description
1 polymer ?
#
loop_
_entity_poly.entity_id
_entity_poly.type
_entity_poly.pdbx_seq_one_letter_code
_entity_poly.pdbx_strand_id
1 'polypeptide(L)'
;MSEYEYGNLALNAEPSPQHYPRPISEPLPYPDYESERKAREEKRRSLQYANNVYAAYKQSTRARTRHMLSLIIVVMIAAFILGISVWRYAQIVELNFSNVRLTRQIKELEKENSLIQNEISNKMSLEEIKENASREIGLQRANPEQIIQLNFSAVDKVIFAAEAAPENMEYDFAVSTIEEWVTEQRELP
;
A
#
# COMPACT_ATOMS: atom_id res chain seq x y z
N MET A 1 20.82 -51.74 -13.50
CA MET A 1 21.07 -53.09 -12.98
C MET A 1 19.70 -53.72 -12.79
N SER A 2 19.33 -54.65 -13.67
CA SER A 2 17.96 -55.11 -13.90
C SER A 2 17.64 -56.37 -13.10
N GLU A 3 16.46 -56.45 -12.49
CA GLU A 3 15.94 -57.56 -11.67
C GLU A 3 15.59 -58.83 -12.48
N TYR A 4 16.43 -59.24 -13.43
CA TYR A 4 16.21 -60.45 -14.27
C TYR A 4 17.35 -61.48 -14.17
N GLU A 5 18.09 -61.49 -13.06
CA GLU A 5 19.25 -62.38 -12.86
C GLU A 5 18.93 -63.67 -12.07
N TYR A 6 17.65 -63.99 -11.85
CA TYR A 6 17.24 -65.27 -11.26
C TYR A 6 16.46 -66.09 -12.29
N GLY A 7 17.08 -66.31 -13.43
CA GLY A 7 16.70 -67.38 -14.35
C GLY A 7 17.15 -68.71 -13.77
N ASN A 8 16.18 -69.61 -13.57
CA ASN A 8 16.37 -71.06 -13.44
C ASN A 8 16.74 -71.62 -12.05
N LEU A 9 15.92 -71.35 -11.03
CA LEU A 9 15.88 -72.22 -9.83
C LEU A 9 15.44 -73.67 -10.13
N ALA A 10 14.81 -73.92 -11.29
CA ALA A 10 14.33 -75.23 -11.69
C ALA A 10 15.43 -76.19 -12.19
N LEU A 11 16.64 -75.69 -12.52
CA LEU A 11 17.73 -76.52 -13.04
C LEU A 11 18.64 -77.12 -11.96
N ASN A 12 18.66 -76.52 -10.76
CA ASN A 12 19.54 -76.94 -9.65
C ASN A 12 18.80 -77.72 -8.55
N ALA A 13 17.48 -77.88 -8.67
CA ALA A 13 16.75 -78.76 -7.78
C ALA A 13 16.99 -80.21 -8.22
N GLU A 14 17.73 -80.98 -7.41
CA GLU A 14 17.80 -82.43 -7.59
C GLU A 14 16.37 -82.97 -7.75
N PRO A 15 16.10 -83.80 -8.78
CA PRO A 15 14.78 -84.36 -8.96
C PRO A 15 14.47 -85.19 -7.73
N SER A 16 13.59 -84.66 -6.87
CA SER A 16 13.12 -85.37 -5.69
C SER A 16 12.63 -86.74 -6.15
N PRO A 17 13.03 -87.84 -5.48
CA PRO A 17 12.67 -89.19 -5.93
C PRO A 17 11.16 -89.23 -6.15
N GLN A 18 10.76 -89.56 -7.38
CA GLN A 18 9.36 -89.59 -7.80
C GLN A 18 8.63 -90.63 -6.95
N HIS A 19 8.16 -90.20 -5.78
CA HIS A 19 7.18 -90.92 -5.01
C HIS A 19 5.88 -90.78 -5.78
N TYR A 20 5.65 -91.73 -6.68
CA TYR A 20 4.31 -91.95 -7.18
C TYR A 20 3.44 -92.21 -5.95
N PRO A 21 2.47 -91.34 -5.63
CA PRO A 21 1.52 -91.66 -4.59
C PRO A 21 0.91 -93.02 -4.97
N ARG A 22 0.85 -93.93 -3.99
CA ARG A 22 0.26 -95.26 -4.21
C ARG A 22 -1.08 -95.07 -4.94
N PRO A 23 -1.38 -95.90 -5.97
CA PRO A 23 -2.62 -95.75 -6.72
C PRO A 23 -3.77 -95.78 -5.71
N ILE A 24 -4.48 -94.66 -5.63
CA ILE A 24 -5.62 -94.50 -4.73
C ILE A 24 -6.64 -95.52 -5.24
N SER A 25 -6.84 -96.61 -4.50
CA SER A 25 -7.80 -97.66 -4.84
C SER A 25 -9.24 -97.19 -4.67
N GLU A 26 -9.43 -96.06 -3.98
CA GLU A 26 -10.71 -95.43 -3.73
C GLU A 26 -10.96 -94.33 -4.78
N PRO A 27 -12.17 -94.27 -5.37
CA PRO A 27 -12.49 -93.18 -6.28
C PRO A 27 -12.35 -91.85 -5.52
N LEU A 28 -11.66 -90.89 -6.13
CA LEU A 28 -11.51 -89.57 -5.55
C LEU A 28 -12.90 -89.05 -5.16
N PRO A 29 -13.09 -88.56 -3.93
CA PRO A 29 -14.37 -88.00 -3.52
C PRO A 29 -14.71 -86.86 -4.48
N TYR A 30 -15.93 -86.87 -4.99
CA TYR A 30 -16.39 -85.83 -5.92
C TYR A 30 -16.18 -84.46 -5.27
N PRO A 31 -15.52 -83.52 -5.95
CA PRO A 31 -15.29 -82.18 -5.40
C PRO A 31 -16.63 -81.53 -5.06
N ASP A 32 -16.74 -81.03 -3.83
CA ASP A 32 -17.94 -80.35 -3.35
C ASP A 32 -18.01 -78.94 -3.95
N TYR A 33 -18.52 -78.88 -5.18
CA TYR A 33 -18.63 -77.64 -5.95
C TYR A 33 -19.52 -76.60 -5.27
N GLU A 34 -20.48 -77.00 -4.43
CA GLU A 34 -21.37 -76.05 -3.77
C GLU A 34 -20.67 -75.29 -2.65
N SER A 35 -19.86 -75.98 -1.83
CA SER A 35 -19.11 -75.33 -0.76
C SER A 35 -18.03 -74.40 -1.30
N GLU A 36 -17.32 -74.78 -2.36
CA GLU A 36 -16.36 -73.89 -3.02
C GLU A 36 -17.03 -72.63 -3.59
N ARG A 37 -18.22 -72.78 -4.18
CA ARG A 37 -18.95 -71.64 -4.76
C ARG A 37 -19.38 -70.66 -3.67
N LYS A 38 -19.91 -71.16 -2.55
CA LYS A 38 -20.27 -70.36 -1.37
C LYS A 38 -19.05 -69.64 -0.78
N ALA A 39 -17.93 -70.34 -0.61
CA ALA A 39 -16.69 -69.76 -0.08
C ALA A 39 -16.15 -68.63 -0.98
N ARG A 40 -16.25 -68.77 -2.31
CA ARG A 40 -15.87 -67.70 -3.25
C ARG A 40 -16.81 -66.49 -3.14
N GLU A 41 -18.11 -66.71 -3.02
CA GLU A 41 -19.09 -65.64 -2.86
C GLU A 41 -18.90 -64.87 -1.54
N GLU A 42 -18.69 -65.57 -0.43
CA GLU A 42 -18.39 -64.99 0.88
C GLU A 42 -17.10 -64.18 0.85
N LYS A 43 -16.04 -64.71 0.22
CA LYS A 43 -14.78 -63.99 0.02
C LYS A 43 -14.97 -62.73 -0.82
N ARG A 44 -15.82 -62.76 -1.86
CA ARG A 44 -16.12 -61.56 -2.66
C ARG A 44 -16.87 -60.51 -1.84
N ARG A 45 -17.85 -60.92 -1.02
CA ARG A 45 -18.58 -60.02 -0.13
C ARG A 45 -17.67 -59.40 0.93
N SER A 46 -16.78 -60.18 1.54
CA SER A 46 -15.85 -59.68 2.54
C SER A 46 -14.84 -58.69 1.95
N LEU A 47 -14.35 -58.93 0.73
CA LEU A 47 -13.47 -58.00 0.01
C LEU A 47 -14.21 -56.72 -0.38
N GLN A 48 -15.47 -56.80 -0.81
CA GLN A 48 -16.28 -55.62 -1.10
C GLN A 48 -16.54 -54.78 0.15
N TYR A 49 -16.82 -55.44 1.28
CA TYR A 49 -16.97 -54.78 2.57
C TYR A 49 -15.65 -54.15 3.04
N ALA A 50 -14.52 -54.84 2.95
CA ALA A 50 -13.23 -54.26 3.31
C ALA A 50 -12.89 -53.02 2.43
N ASN A 51 -13.19 -53.08 1.13
CA ASN A 51 -12.95 -51.97 0.21
C ASN A 51 -13.85 -50.77 0.52
N ASN A 52 -15.14 -50.99 0.78
CA ASN A 52 -16.07 -49.90 1.05
C ASN A 52 -15.75 -49.18 2.37
N VAL A 53 -15.31 -49.91 3.41
CA VAL A 53 -14.85 -49.32 4.69
C VAL A 53 -13.58 -48.50 4.46
N TYR A 54 -12.62 -49.02 3.70
CA TYR A 54 -11.39 -48.30 3.37
C TYR A 54 -11.66 -47.02 2.56
N ALA A 55 -12.56 -47.10 1.57
CA ALA A 55 -12.97 -45.95 0.76
C ALA A 55 -13.67 -44.88 1.61
N ALA A 56 -14.58 -45.28 2.50
CA ALA A 56 -15.27 -44.37 3.42
C ALA A 56 -14.28 -43.67 4.38
N TYR A 57 -13.32 -44.42 4.94
CA TYR A 57 -12.27 -43.86 5.80
C TYR A 57 -11.36 -42.87 5.06
N LYS A 58 -10.97 -43.20 3.82
CA LYS A 58 -10.17 -42.30 2.98
C LYS A 58 -10.92 -41.02 2.63
N GLN A 59 -12.22 -41.11 2.38
CA GLN A 59 -13.06 -39.96 2.06
C GLN A 59 -13.28 -39.05 3.29
N SER A 60 -13.54 -39.62 4.48
CA SER A 60 -13.67 -38.84 5.72
C SER A 60 -12.38 -38.10 6.07
N THR A 61 -11.24 -38.77 5.90
CA THR A 61 -9.92 -38.18 6.15
C THR A 61 -9.64 -37.02 5.19
N ARG A 62 -9.95 -37.18 3.90
CA ARG A 62 -9.82 -36.11 2.89
C ARG A 62 -10.75 -34.93 3.14
N ALA A 63 -11.96 -35.18 3.61
CA ALA A 63 -12.89 -34.11 3.98
C ALA A 63 -12.32 -33.31 5.17
N ARG A 64 -11.83 -34.02 6.21
CA ARG A 64 -11.23 -33.39 7.39
C ARG A 64 -9.98 -32.58 7.05
N THR A 65 -9.09 -33.10 6.21
CA THR A 65 -7.90 -32.34 5.79
C THR A 65 -8.24 -31.12 4.95
N ARG A 66 -9.25 -31.19 4.07
CA ARG A 66 -9.76 -30.02 3.33
C ARG A 66 -10.31 -28.94 4.27
N HIS A 67 -11.08 -29.32 5.28
CA HIS A 67 -11.58 -28.36 6.28
C HIS A 67 -10.45 -27.73 7.10
N MET A 68 -9.46 -28.51 7.52
CA MET A 68 -8.30 -27.95 8.24
C MET A 68 -7.46 -27.02 7.35
N LEU A 69 -7.21 -27.39 6.09
CA LEU A 69 -6.53 -26.52 5.13
C LEU A 69 -7.31 -25.23 4.87
N SER A 70 -8.64 -25.31 4.74
CA SER A 70 -9.49 -24.12 4.59
C SER A 70 -9.39 -23.21 5.82
N LEU A 71 -9.42 -23.76 7.03
CA LEU A 71 -9.23 -22.98 8.26
C LEU A 71 -7.85 -22.31 8.31
N ILE A 72 -6.79 -23.03 7.95
CA ILE A 72 -5.42 -22.47 7.91
C ILE A 72 -5.35 -21.31 6.93
N ILE A 73 -5.96 -21.44 5.75
CA ILE A 73 -6.00 -20.37 4.73
C ILE A 73 -6.74 -19.15 5.28
N VAL A 74 -7.89 -19.35 5.93
CA VAL A 74 -8.66 -18.24 6.53
C VAL A 74 -7.84 -17.52 7.60
N VAL A 75 -7.17 -18.26 8.47
CA VAL A 75 -6.30 -17.68 9.51
C VAL A 75 -5.12 -16.92 8.89
N MET A 76 -4.51 -17.46 7.84
CA MET A 76 -3.44 -16.79 7.09
C MET A 76 -3.92 -15.48 6.46
N ILE A 77 -5.11 -15.47 5.85
CA ILE A 77 -5.69 -14.25 5.27
C ILE A 77 -5.97 -13.21 6.36
N ALA A 78 -6.53 -13.63 7.49
CA ALA A 78 -6.79 -12.73 8.62
C ALA A 78 -5.49 -12.12 9.16
N ALA A 79 -4.45 -12.94 9.36
CA ALA A 79 -3.14 -12.47 9.80
C ALA A 79 -2.51 -11.51 8.78
N PHE A 80 -2.66 -11.77 7.49
CA PHE A 80 -2.16 -10.92 6.42
C PHE A 80 -2.85 -9.54 6.42
N ILE A 81 -4.17 -9.51 6.55
CA ILE A 81 -4.95 -8.25 6.64
C ILE A 81 -4.51 -7.45 7.87
N LEU A 82 -4.35 -8.10 9.03
CA LEU A 82 -3.87 -7.44 10.25
C LEU A 82 -2.45 -6.89 10.06
N GLY A 83 -1.56 -7.66 9.43
CA GLY A 83 -0.19 -7.21 9.12
C GLY A 83 -0.17 -5.97 8.23
N ILE A 84 -0.97 -5.95 7.15
CA ILE A 84 -1.12 -4.78 6.27
C ILE A 84 -1.66 -3.59 7.06
N SER A 85 -2.67 -3.81 7.92
CA SER A 85 -3.28 -2.75 8.70
C SER A 85 -2.24 -2.08 9.61
N VAL A 86 -1.46 -2.85 10.36
CA VAL A 86 -0.39 -2.32 11.22
C VAL A 86 0.65 -1.54 10.41
N TRP A 87 1.06 -2.07 9.25
CA TRP A 87 2.02 -1.38 8.38
C TRP A 87 1.49 -0.03 7.87
N ARG A 88 0.21 0.01 7.46
CA ARG A 88 -0.45 1.26 7.05
C ARG A 88 -0.56 2.25 8.21
N TYR A 89 -0.91 1.80 9.41
CA TYR A 89 -0.95 2.66 10.59
C TYR A 89 0.41 3.26 10.93
N ALA A 90 1.50 2.48 10.83
CA ALA A 90 2.84 2.99 11.05
C ALA A 90 3.20 4.14 10.09
N GLN A 91 2.86 4.01 8.80
CA GLN A 91 3.07 5.07 7.81
C GLN A 91 2.22 6.32 8.10
N ILE A 92 0.96 6.14 8.50
CA ILE A 92 0.07 7.25 8.86
C ILE A 92 0.62 8.04 10.05
N VAL A 93 1.19 7.35 11.04
CA VAL A 93 1.78 8.00 12.21
C VAL A 93 2.96 8.89 11.82
N GLU A 94 3.86 8.40 10.94
CA GLU A 94 4.98 9.20 10.44
C GLU A 94 4.52 10.44 9.65
N LEU A 95 3.50 10.27 8.80
CA LEU A 95 2.87 11.38 8.07
C LEU A 95 2.18 12.38 9.00
N ASN A 96 1.61 11.91 10.11
CA ASN A 96 0.97 12.77 11.11
C ASN A 96 2.01 13.63 11.84
N PHE A 97 3.17 13.05 12.20
CA PHE A 97 4.29 13.83 12.75
C PHE A 97 4.78 14.92 11.79
N SER A 98 4.88 14.60 10.49
CA SER A 98 5.23 15.59 9.47
C SER A 98 4.20 16.73 9.39
N ASN A 99 2.90 16.40 9.39
CA ASN A 99 1.81 17.39 9.40
C ASN A 99 1.84 18.27 10.65
N VAL A 100 2.07 17.69 11.83
CA VAL A 100 2.19 18.46 13.07
C VAL A 100 3.38 19.41 13.01
N ARG A 101 4.52 18.96 12.44
CA ARG A 101 5.70 19.81 12.26
C ARG A 101 5.42 20.97 11.31
N LEU A 102 4.82 20.70 10.16
CA LEU A 102 4.44 21.74 9.19
C LEU A 102 3.43 22.73 9.79
N THR A 103 2.44 22.24 10.54
CA THR A 103 1.47 23.10 11.24
C THR A 103 2.15 24.00 12.26
N ARG A 104 3.17 23.50 12.98
CA ARG A 104 3.96 24.33 13.91
C ARG A 104 4.74 25.40 13.17
N GLN A 105 5.39 25.07 12.06
CA GLN A 105 6.12 26.03 11.23
C GLN A 105 5.21 27.13 10.68
N ILE A 106 4.01 26.78 10.19
CA ILE A 106 3.02 27.76 9.73
C ILE A 106 2.65 28.71 10.87
N LYS A 107 2.36 28.18 12.06
CA LYS A 107 2.03 29.02 13.23
C LYS A 107 3.18 29.93 13.65
N GLU A 108 4.41 29.46 13.53
CA GLU A 108 5.60 30.25 13.86
C GLU A 108 5.79 31.39 12.86
N LEU A 109 5.68 31.11 11.56
CA LEU A 109 5.71 32.12 10.50
C LEU A 109 4.56 33.13 10.61
N GLU A 110 3.36 32.68 10.97
CA GLU A 110 2.21 33.56 11.17
C GLU A 110 2.42 34.49 12.37
N LYS A 111 3.03 33.98 13.44
CA LYS A 111 3.42 34.78 14.60
C LYS A 111 4.52 35.79 14.24
N GLU A 112 5.53 35.39 13.49
CA GLU A 112 6.57 36.30 13.00
C GLU A 112 5.99 37.41 12.12
N ASN A 113 5.12 37.06 11.17
CA ASN A 113 4.41 38.06 10.35
C ASN A 113 3.58 39.01 11.20
N SER A 114 2.84 38.49 12.20
CA SER A 114 2.08 39.32 13.14
C SER A 114 2.97 40.27 13.92
N LEU A 115 4.14 39.81 14.39
CA LEU A 115 5.11 40.65 15.11
C LEU A 115 5.67 41.74 14.20
N ILE A 116 6.08 41.39 12.98
CA ILE A 116 6.59 42.33 11.98
C ILE A 116 5.51 43.36 11.61
N GLN A 117 4.26 42.93 11.41
CA GLN A 117 3.16 43.86 11.13
C GLN A 117 2.90 44.81 12.29
N ASN A 118 2.96 44.33 13.54
CA ASN A 118 2.86 45.20 14.72
C ASN A 118 4.03 46.17 14.81
N GLU A 119 5.25 45.72 14.51
CA GLU A 119 6.43 46.59 14.49
C GLU A 119 6.34 47.66 13.41
N ILE A 120 5.87 47.30 12.20
CA ILE A 120 5.59 48.24 11.13
C ILE A 120 4.49 49.22 11.57
N SER A 121 3.40 48.75 12.16
CA SER A 121 2.32 49.60 12.63
C SER A 121 2.76 50.55 13.75
N ASN A 122 3.69 50.11 14.61
CA ASN A 122 4.27 50.96 15.65
C ASN A 122 5.20 52.00 15.04
N LYS A 123 6.13 51.61 14.17
CA LYS A 123 7.06 52.54 13.48
C LYS A 123 6.34 53.52 12.55
N MET A 124 5.25 53.09 11.93
CA MET A 124 4.40 53.91 11.08
C MET A 124 3.34 54.67 11.90
N SER A 125 3.21 54.39 13.20
CA SER A 125 2.37 55.18 14.08
C SER A 125 2.88 56.60 14.04
N LEU A 126 2.01 57.50 13.58
CA LEU A 126 2.28 58.94 13.47
C LEU A 126 2.77 59.53 14.80
N GLU A 127 2.49 58.87 15.92
CA GLU A 127 2.91 59.26 17.25
C GLU A 127 4.42 59.03 17.49
N GLU A 128 5.00 57.93 17.01
CA GLU A 128 6.45 57.68 17.13
C GLU A 128 7.24 58.63 16.22
N ILE A 129 6.74 58.87 15.00
CA ILE A 129 7.31 59.86 14.07
C ILE A 129 7.26 61.26 14.69
N LYS A 130 6.14 61.63 15.32
CA LYS A 130 5.97 62.92 16.00
C LYS A 130 6.88 63.04 17.22
N GLU A 131 7.01 61.99 18.02
CA GLU A 131 7.88 61.96 19.19
C GLU A 131 9.36 62.08 18.78
N ASN A 132 9.81 61.29 17.79
CA ASN A 132 11.17 61.38 17.24
C ASN A 132 11.44 62.78 16.64
N ALA A 133 10.54 63.28 15.79
CA ALA A 133 10.67 64.62 15.20
C ALA A 133 10.81 65.71 16.28
N SER A 134 10.05 65.60 17.38
CA SER A 134 10.14 66.56 18.48
C SER A 134 11.39 66.43 19.35
N ARG A 135 11.87 65.20 19.60
CA ARG A 135 12.98 64.93 20.51
C ARG A 135 14.35 64.99 19.84
N GLU A 136 14.49 64.40 18.65
CA GLU A 136 15.77 64.31 17.94
C GLU A 136 16.01 65.49 17.01
N ILE A 137 14.97 65.92 16.29
CA ILE A 137 15.06 66.98 15.27
C ILE A 137 14.62 68.33 15.85
N GLY A 138 14.04 68.35 17.06
CA GLY A 138 13.57 69.56 17.73
C GLY A 138 12.35 70.22 17.06
N LEU A 139 11.65 69.49 16.19
CA LEU A 139 10.48 70.00 15.48
C LEU A 139 9.31 70.20 16.45
N GLN A 140 8.81 71.43 16.51
CA GLN A 140 7.60 71.76 17.25
C GLN A 140 6.38 71.75 16.33
N ARG A 141 5.22 71.41 16.91
CA ARG A 141 3.95 71.43 16.18
C ARG A 141 3.67 72.86 15.70
N ALA A 142 3.45 73.03 14.40
CA ALA A 142 3.14 74.34 13.82
C ALA A 142 1.88 74.94 14.46
N ASN A 143 1.91 76.24 14.74
CA ASN A 143 0.75 76.95 15.25
C ASN A 143 -0.31 77.06 14.12
N PRO A 144 -1.62 77.02 14.38
CA PRO A 144 -2.65 77.06 13.33
C PRO A 144 -2.52 78.26 12.39
N GLU A 145 -2.00 79.37 12.90
CA GLU A 145 -1.74 80.61 12.14
C GLU A 145 -0.60 80.47 11.13
N GLN A 146 0.26 79.46 11.26
CA GLN A 146 1.38 79.17 10.36
C GLN A 146 1.02 78.14 9.27
N ILE A 147 -0.20 77.60 9.29
CA ILE A 147 -0.66 76.59 8.32
C ILE A 147 -1.43 77.29 7.21
N ILE A 148 -0.81 77.37 6.03
CA ILE A 148 -1.46 77.89 4.82
C ILE A 148 -2.02 76.71 4.02
N GLN A 149 -3.34 76.54 4.03
CA GLN A 149 -4.01 75.52 3.22
C GLN A 149 -4.20 76.05 1.80
N LEU A 150 -3.38 75.56 0.86
CA LEU A 150 -3.55 75.86 -0.56
C LEU A 150 -4.67 74.98 -1.12
N ASN A 151 -5.77 75.60 -1.52
CA ASN A 151 -6.84 74.92 -2.24
C ASN A 151 -6.51 74.95 -3.74
N PHE A 152 -5.94 73.87 -4.25
CA PHE A 152 -5.68 73.71 -5.66
C PHE A 152 -7.00 73.42 -6.38
N SER A 153 -7.71 74.48 -6.80
CA SER A 153 -8.82 74.35 -7.73
C SER A 153 -8.28 74.07 -9.13
N ALA A 154 -7.99 72.79 -9.38
CA ALA A 154 -8.01 72.10 -10.67
C ALA A 154 -7.55 72.88 -11.94
N VAL A 155 -6.36 73.50 -11.97
CA VAL A 155 -5.69 73.79 -13.26
C VAL A 155 -4.16 73.77 -13.09
N ASP A 156 -3.61 72.63 -12.65
CA ASP A 156 -2.22 72.30 -13.01
C ASP A 156 -2.20 70.86 -13.52
N LYS A 157 -2.79 70.69 -14.70
CA LYS A 157 -2.84 69.41 -15.41
C LYS A 157 -1.53 69.30 -16.20
N VAL A 158 -0.62 68.45 -15.73
CA VAL A 158 0.49 67.97 -16.56
C VAL A 158 -0.14 67.11 -17.66
N ILE A 159 -0.27 67.66 -18.86
CA ILE A 159 -0.65 66.90 -20.04
C ILE A 159 0.62 66.18 -20.49
N PHE A 160 0.75 64.91 -20.14
CA PHE A 160 1.66 64.04 -20.90
C PHE A 160 1.18 64.06 -22.35
N ALA A 161 2.03 64.50 -23.26
CA ALA A 161 1.78 64.39 -24.70
C ALA A 161 1.80 62.91 -25.08
N ALA A 162 0.73 62.19 -24.75
CA ALA A 162 0.38 60.91 -25.31
C ALA A 162 -0.38 61.16 -26.63
N GLU A 163 0.28 61.86 -27.55
CA GLU A 163 -0.17 61.85 -28.94
C GLU A 163 0.59 60.69 -29.60
N ALA A 164 -0.17 59.65 -29.96
CA ALA A 164 0.23 58.39 -30.61
C ALA A 164 0.66 57.22 -29.69
N ALA A 165 -0.29 56.67 -28.94
CA ALA A 165 -0.32 55.23 -28.69
C ALA A 165 -1.68 54.68 -29.16
N PRO A 166 -1.74 53.82 -30.20
CA PRO A 166 -2.99 53.25 -30.68
C PRO A 166 -3.64 52.36 -29.61
N GLU A 167 -4.97 52.35 -29.60
CA GLU A 167 -5.93 51.75 -28.66
C GLU A 167 -5.82 50.21 -28.48
N ASN A 168 -4.74 49.60 -28.98
CA ASN A 168 -4.55 48.16 -29.10
C ASN A 168 -3.21 47.73 -28.48
N MET A 169 -2.80 48.31 -27.35
CA MET A 169 -1.63 47.81 -26.62
C MET A 169 -2.01 46.50 -25.92
N GLU A 170 -1.87 45.42 -26.67
CA GLU A 170 -1.95 44.04 -26.23
C GLU A 170 -1.06 43.86 -24.98
N TYR A 171 -1.66 43.35 -23.89
CA TYR A 171 -1.02 43.12 -22.59
C TYR A 171 0.08 42.03 -22.60
N ASP A 172 0.61 41.69 -23.77
CA ASP A 172 1.53 40.59 -24.00
C ASP A 172 2.95 40.91 -23.48
N PHE A 173 3.35 42.19 -23.50
CA PHE A 173 4.68 42.62 -23.06
C PHE A 173 4.93 42.46 -21.56
N ALA A 174 3.88 42.63 -20.74
CA ALA A 174 4.01 42.48 -19.28
C ALA A 174 4.08 41.01 -18.85
N VAL A 175 3.42 40.11 -19.59
CA VAL A 175 3.43 38.67 -19.29
C VAL A 175 4.75 38.05 -19.72
N SER A 176 5.27 38.39 -20.90
CA SER A 176 6.55 37.86 -21.38
C SER A 176 7.73 38.26 -20.49
N THR A 177 7.74 39.51 -19.99
CA THR A 177 8.80 39.99 -19.07
C THR A 177 8.80 39.22 -17.74
N ILE A 178 7.62 38.84 -17.24
CA ILE A 178 7.50 38.08 -15.99
C ILE A 178 7.89 36.62 -16.22
N GLU A 179 7.46 36.02 -17.34
CA GLU A 179 7.82 34.63 -17.68
C GLU A 179 9.33 34.49 -17.90
N GLU A 180 9.95 35.43 -18.62
CA GLU A 180 11.40 35.45 -18.87
C GLU A 180 12.18 35.55 -17.55
N TRP A 181 11.79 36.46 -16.65
CA TRP A 181 12.43 36.63 -15.34
C TRP A 181 12.29 35.39 -14.45
N VAL A 182 11.13 34.73 -14.48
CA VAL A 182 10.90 33.49 -13.72
C VAL A 182 11.70 32.32 -14.28
N THR A 183 11.90 32.26 -15.60
CA THR A 183 12.75 31.23 -16.23
C THR A 183 14.23 31.46 -15.97
N GLU A 184 14.71 32.71 -15.98
CA GLU A 184 16.12 33.05 -15.70
C GLU A 184 16.52 32.70 -14.27
N GLN A 185 15.62 32.89 -13.29
CA GLN A 185 15.85 32.48 -11.89
C GLN A 185 15.90 30.96 -11.69
N ARG A 186 15.34 30.17 -12.61
CA ARG A 186 15.25 28.71 -12.48
C ARG A 186 16.46 27.97 -13.07
N GLU A 187 17.27 28.63 -13.88
CA GLU A 187 18.45 28.04 -14.55
C GLU A 187 19.80 28.37 -13.90
N LEU A 188 19.81 29.02 -12.74
CA LEU A 188 21.04 29.20 -11.96
C LEU A 188 21.29 27.98 -11.03
N PRO A 189 22.44 27.30 -11.12
CA PRO A 189 22.78 26.14 -10.28
C PRO A 189 23.08 26.50 -8.81
#